data_AF-A0A1F3SMX9-F1
#
_entry.id   AF-A0A1F3SMX9-F1
#
_cell.length_a   1.000
_cell.length_b   1.000
_cell.length_c   1.000
_cell.angle_alpha   90.00
_cell.angle_beta   90.00
_cell.angle_gamma   90.00
#
_symmetry.space_group_name_H-M   'P 1'
#
loop_
_entity.id
_entity.type
_entity.pdbx_description
1 polymer ?
#
loop_
_entity_poly.entity_id
_entity_poly.type
_entity_poly.pdbx_seq_one_letter_code
_entity_poly.pdbx_strand_id
1 'polypeptide(L)'
;MKESFQHKTSSILVSGLIGLIIISFMFTGYDSMKGTPDTVAKVGKHAIKIREYQQEYERQVQFYSNYMSGGNALTEEQIRNFGIRENTMKSLVSRRLFINFAERMGITPAPEQIKAKVKELEYFKTNGEFDIQRYKAILANARITPADFEEDITDQIKAQNAQDLISSYPLSDSYIADIIKYKSEITKLDAIQLNRRNLTKFVDVTKSEVDKFVAQPTNMERIKNLFGSRKKSLDLAEAVKGRHILLTTQGSKKKIEELEKEAAALRKELTLANFAKLADKKTEDPSGKGKGGALDWFERGQMVPEFEKVAFELKPNTISEPIKTSYGVHIILVEAHRAGKEALLKEHQEELARELLQGEKTKELDQLIATLSQQVKNLLANKKSPELAALIKKYELTHLSDVIVNRLDGSLGQIKLTPAQVQQVFSGEGEKGIFVFADTLSTIAVKKSELTAKDKETHTIRKEEEIEKINGQVSRKLGQDIIKSLEDSVKVKMYRNDFAS
;
A
#
# COMPACT_ATOMS: atom_id res chain seq x y z
N MET A 1 -31.88 -35.01 -17.46
CA MET A 1 -32.93 -34.45 -18.35
C MET A 1 -33.64 -33.37 -17.57
N LYS A 2 -33.59 -32.06 -17.83
CA LYS A 2 -33.13 -31.20 -18.93
C LYS A 2 -32.77 -29.85 -18.26
N GLU A 3 -31.54 -29.34 -18.47
CA GLU A 3 -31.25 -28.14 -19.29
C GLU A 3 -31.89 -26.84 -18.77
N SER A 4 -31.13 -26.01 -18.06
CA SER A 4 -30.35 -24.87 -18.59
C SER A 4 -31.22 -23.73 -19.14
N PHE A 5 -31.49 -22.74 -18.29
CA PHE A 5 -31.85 -21.39 -18.72
C PHE A 5 -31.14 -20.36 -17.82
N GLN A 6 -29.81 -20.35 -17.91
CA GLN A 6 -29.01 -19.16 -17.60
C GLN A 6 -28.45 -18.65 -18.93
N HIS A 7 -29.11 -17.65 -19.51
CA HIS A 7 -28.53 -16.86 -20.57
C HIS A 7 -28.19 -15.47 -20.04
N LYS A 8 -26.90 -15.16 -20.14
CA LYS A 8 -26.25 -13.85 -20.09
C LYS A 8 -27.18 -12.70 -20.50
N THR A 9 -27.68 -11.94 -19.53
CA THR A 9 -27.95 -10.51 -19.72
C THR A 9 -26.64 -9.78 -19.45
N SER A 10 -26.09 -9.14 -20.48
CA SER A 10 -24.82 -8.43 -20.42
C SER A 10 -24.85 -7.34 -19.33
N SER A 11 -23.79 -7.25 -18.53
CA SER A 11 -23.62 -6.18 -17.52
C SER A 11 -23.60 -4.76 -18.13
N ILE A 12 -23.58 -4.65 -19.46
CA ILE A 12 -23.69 -3.40 -20.23
C ILE A 12 -25.11 -2.81 -20.14
N LEU A 13 -26.16 -3.64 -20.11
CA LEU A 13 -27.54 -3.15 -20.07
C LEU A 13 -27.96 -2.64 -18.68
N VAL A 14 -27.40 -3.21 -17.60
CA VAL A 14 -27.68 -2.78 -16.22
C VAL A 14 -26.96 -1.47 -15.89
N SER A 15 -25.73 -1.27 -16.38
CA SER A 15 -25.00 0.01 -16.25
C SER A 15 -25.64 1.13 -17.08
N GLY A 16 -26.20 0.82 -18.25
CA GLY A 16 -26.96 1.78 -19.06
C GLY A 16 -28.27 2.23 -18.40
N LEU A 17 -28.92 1.35 -17.65
CA LEU A 17 -30.19 1.63 -16.94
C LEU A 17 -29.98 2.47 -15.67
N ILE A 18 -28.90 2.23 -14.92
CA ILE A 18 -28.53 3.03 -13.73
C ILE A 18 -28.05 4.43 -14.15
N GLY A 19 -27.29 4.55 -15.25
CA GLY A 19 -26.94 5.84 -15.85
C GLY A 19 -28.17 6.65 -16.30
N LEU A 20 -29.19 6.00 -16.87
CA LEU A 20 -30.46 6.62 -17.24
C LEU A 20 -31.30 7.07 -16.04
N ILE A 21 -31.28 6.33 -14.93
CA ILE A 21 -31.99 6.71 -13.69
C ILE A 21 -31.35 7.95 -13.05
N ILE A 22 -30.01 8.07 -13.07
CA ILE A 22 -29.28 9.26 -12.61
C ILE A 22 -29.55 10.47 -13.52
N ILE A 23 -29.65 10.26 -14.84
CA ILE A 23 -30.09 11.31 -15.80
C ILE A 23 -31.54 11.74 -15.52
N SER A 24 -32.43 10.83 -15.09
CA SER A 24 -33.82 11.16 -14.78
C SER A 24 -33.98 12.03 -13.53
N PHE A 25 -33.14 11.84 -12.50
CA PHE A 25 -33.11 12.71 -11.33
C PHE A 25 -32.44 14.07 -11.58
N MET A 26 -31.68 14.21 -12.68
CA MET A 26 -31.15 15.51 -13.12
C MET A 26 -32.18 16.36 -13.89
N PHE A 27 -33.26 15.77 -14.40
CA PHE A 27 -34.23 16.44 -15.29
C PHE A 27 -35.49 16.97 -14.60
N THR A 28 -35.68 16.72 -13.30
CA THR A 28 -36.90 17.14 -12.56
C THR A 28 -36.81 18.53 -11.92
N GLY A 29 -35.69 19.24 -12.08
CA GLY A 29 -35.48 20.60 -11.59
C GLY A 29 -35.59 21.69 -12.66
N TYR A 30 -36.51 21.55 -13.63
CA TYR A 30 -36.81 22.61 -14.59
C TYR A 30 -37.74 23.65 -13.94
N ASP A 31 -37.22 24.39 -12.97
CA ASP A 31 -37.75 25.73 -12.69
C ASP A 31 -36.70 26.58 -11.98
N SER A 32 -36.62 27.86 -12.36
CA SER A 32 -35.76 28.94 -11.80
C SER A 32 -34.26 28.99 -12.20
N MET A 33 -33.98 29.47 -13.42
CA MET A 33 -32.64 29.91 -13.86
C MET A 33 -32.41 31.43 -13.72
N LYS A 34 -31.33 31.78 -12.99
CA LYS A 34 -30.44 32.91 -13.31
C LYS A 34 -29.00 32.40 -13.40
N GLY A 35 -28.64 31.83 -14.55
CA GLY A 35 -27.32 31.30 -14.90
C GLY A 35 -27.35 30.61 -16.27
N THR A 36 -26.24 30.53 -17.00
CA THR A 36 -26.20 29.85 -18.31
C THR A 36 -26.53 28.36 -18.14
N PRO A 37 -27.54 27.81 -18.84
CA PRO A 37 -28.12 26.48 -18.61
C PRO A 37 -27.17 25.27 -18.66
N ASP A 38 -25.96 25.43 -19.19
CA ASP A 38 -25.10 24.35 -19.67
C ASP A 38 -23.70 24.31 -19.01
N THR A 39 -23.48 25.10 -17.96
CA THR A 39 -22.15 25.33 -17.36
C THR A 39 -22.11 24.91 -15.89
N VAL A 40 -21.13 24.08 -15.49
CA VAL A 40 -20.94 23.68 -14.07
C VAL A 40 -20.01 24.61 -13.30
N ALA A 41 -19.03 25.20 -13.99
CA ALA A 41 -18.05 26.10 -13.42
C ALA A 41 -17.45 27.03 -14.49
N LYS A 42 -16.86 28.14 -14.09
CA LYS A 42 -16.08 29.03 -14.95
C LYS A 42 -14.75 29.38 -14.28
N VAL A 43 -13.67 29.27 -15.03
CA VAL A 43 -12.30 29.53 -14.58
C VAL A 43 -11.74 30.64 -15.47
N GLY A 44 -11.82 31.88 -14.99
CA GLY A 44 -11.46 33.06 -15.79
C GLY A 44 -12.48 33.28 -16.92
N LYS A 45 -12.03 33.30 -18.18
CA LYS A 45 -12.92 33.39 -19.35
C LYS A 45 -13.46 32.02 -19.81
N HIS A 46 -12.85 30.93 -19.37
CA HIS A 46 -13.16 29.58 -19.85
C HIS A 46 -14.24 28.89 -19.02
N ALA A 47 -15.30 28.42 -19.67
CA ALA A 47 -16.36 27.65 -19.03
C ALA A 47 -16.01 26.16 -18.96
N ILE A 48 -16.56 25.47 -17.95
CA ILE A 48 -16.59 24.01 -17.87
C ILE A 48 -18.05 23.61 -18.10
N LYS A 49 -18.32 23.00 -19.24
CA LYS A 49 -19.68 22.60 -19.64
C LYS A 49 -20.10 21.33 -18.91
N ILE A 50 -21.41 21.15 -18.72
CA ILE A 50 -21.98 19.94 -18.08
C ILE A 50 -21.53 18.66 -18.81
N ARG A 51 -21.52 18.70 -20.15
CA ARG A 51 -21.08 17.56 -20.97
C ARG A 51 -19.64 17.16 -20.69
N GLU A 52 -18.74 18.14 -20.55
CA GLU A 52 -17.32 17.88 -20.26
C GLU A 52 -17.14 17.24 -18.89
N TYR A 53 -17.90 17.72 -17.90
CA TYR A 53 -17.93 17.12 -16.57
C TYR A 53 -18.38 15.66 -16.60
N GLN A 54 -19.48 15.36 -17.30
CA GLN A 54 -20.00 13.99 -17.41
C GLN A 54 -19.00 13.05 -18.08
N GLN A 55 -18.38 13.48 -19.18
CA GLN A 55 -17.40 12.66 -19.88
C GLN A 55 -16.17 12.35 -19.03
N GLU A 56 -15.66 13.33 -18.30
CA GLU A 56 -14.51 13.12 -17.42
C GLU A 56 -14.87 12.27 -16.20
N TYR A 57 -16.06 12.49 -15.63
CA TYR A 57 -16.60 11.67 -14.54
C TYR A 57 -16.70 10.20 -14.93
N GLU A 58 -17.32 9.91 -16.08
CA GLU A 58 -17.46 8.54 -16.61
C GLU A 58 -16.10 7.88 -16.85
N ARG A 59 -15.13 8.63 -17.40
CA ARG A 59 -13.75 8.16 -17.60
C ARG A 59 -13.11 7.73 -16.29
N GLN A 60 -13.23 8.55 -15.24
CA GLN A 60 -12.67 8.22 -13.92
C GLN A 60 -13.40 7.03 -13.28
N VAL A 61 -14.74 6.98 -13.35
CA VAL A 61 -15.51 5.82 -12.87
C VAL A 61 -15.05 4.52 -13.55
N GLN A 62 -14.87 4.52 -14.86
CA GLN A 62 -14.38 3.35 -15.61
C GLN A 62 -12.98 2.93 -15.18
N PHE A 63 -12.07 3.90 -14.98
CA PHE A 63 -10.71 3.63 -14.49
C PHE A 63 -10.74 2.91 -13.13
N TYR A 64 -11.45 3.46 -12.15
CA TYR A 64 -11.55 2.88 -10.81
C TYR A 64 -12.32 1.55 -10.82
N SER A 65 -13.38 1.43 -11.62
CA SER A 65 -14.13 0.19 -11.84
C SER A 65 -13.20 -0.95 -12.30
N ASN A 66 -12.36 -0.68 -13.30
CA ASN A 66 -11.45 -1.69 -13.87
C ASN A 66 -10.33 -2.06 -12.90
N TYR A 67 -9.72 -1.07 -12.23
CA TYR A 67 -8.53 -1.31 -11.41
C TYR A 67 -8.86 -1.78 -9.98
N MET A 68 -9.95 -1.29 -9.38
CA MET A 68 -10.29 -1.56 -7.97
C MET A 68 -11.45 -2.53 -7.79
N SER A 69 -12.31 -2.71 -8.80
CA SER A 69 -13.50 -3.57 -8.72
C SER A 69 -13.53 -4.66 -9.79
N GLY A 70 -12.40 -4.90 -10.46
CA GLY A 70 -12.27 -5.97 -11.47
C GLY A 70 -13.21 -5.81 -12.66
N GLY A 71 -13.59 -4.57 -12.99
CA GLY A 71 -14.55 -4.25 -14.06
C GLY A 71 -16.01 -4.17 -13.62
N ASN A 72 -16.32 -4.40 -12.33
CA ASN A 72 -17.67 -4.24 -11.79
C ASN A 72 -18.00 -2.77 -11.49
N ALA A 73 -19.27 -2.40 -11.71
CA ALA A 73 -19.77 -1.06 -11.41
C ALA A 73 -19.53 -0.66 -9.94
N LEU A 74 -19.11 0.59 -9.74
CA LEU A 74 -18.87 1.14 -8.41
C LEU A 74 -20.19 1.50 -7.73
N THR A 75 -20.29 1.21 -6.44
CA THR A 75 -21.37 1.69 -5.58
C THR A 75 -21.22 3.19 -5.29
N GLU A 76 -22.31 3.88 -4.91
CA GLU A 76 -22.24 5.30 -4.52
C GLU A 76 -21.31 5.53 -3.32
N GLU A 77 -21.25 4.58 -2.38
CA GLU A 77 -20.31 4.66 -1.26
C GLU A 77 -18.85 4.61 -1.73
N GLN A 78 -18.52 3.71 -2.66
CA GLN A 78 -17.19 3.66 -3.26
C GLN A 78 -16.87 4.94 -4.04
N ILE A 79 -17.81 5.46 -4.82
CA ILE A 79 -17.65 6.72 -5.58
C ILE A 79 -17.34 7.89 -4.63
N ARG A 80 -18.05 7.98 -3.49
CA ARG A 80 -17.80 8.99 -2.45
C ARG A 80 -16.45 8.78 -1.76
N ASN A 81 -16.16 7.55 -1.31
CA ASN A 81 -14.92 7.23 -0.59
C ASN A 81 -13.67 7.45 -1.46
N PHE A 82 -13.78 7.21 -2.77
CA PHE A 82 -12.72 7.50 -3.74
C PHE A 82 -12.69 8.97 -4.18
N GLY A 83 -13.68 9.78 -3.80
CA GLY A 83 -13.74 11.20 -4.13
C GLY A 83 -13.87 11.48 -5.64
N ILE A 84 -14.46 10.58 -6.42
CA ILE A 84 -14.42 10.67 -7.90
C ILE A 84 -15.06 11.97 -8.42
N ARG A 85 -16.19 12.38 -7.84
CA ARG A 85 -16.89 13.62 -8.24
C ARG A 85 -16.05 14.87 -8.00
N GLU A 86 -15.36 14.92 -6.86
CA GLU A 86 -14.47 16.01 -6.47
C GLU A 86 -13.22 16.04 -7.36
N ASN A 87 -12.59 14.88 -7.57
CA ASN A 87 -11.40 14.72 -8.41
C ASN A 87 -11.70 15.05 -9.88
N THR A 88 -12.90 14.74 -10.37
CA THR A 88 -13.36 15.16 -11.71
C THR A 88 -13.37 16.68 -11.81
N MET A 89 -13.98 17.37 -10.85
CA MET A 89 -14.04 18.82 -10.88
C MET A 89 -12.64 19.44 -10.76
N LYS A 90 -11.81 18.95 -9.82
CA LYS A 90 -10.42 19.39 -9.67
C LYS A 90 -9.62 19.23 -10.96
N SER A 91 -9.76 18.10 -11.64
CA SER A 91 -9.09 17.83 -12.93
C SER A 91 -9.49 18.86 -13.98
N LEU A 92 -10.78 19.13 -14.14
CA LEU A 92 -11.29 20.08 -15.13
C LEU A 92 -10.89 21.53 -14.80
N VAL A 93 -10.98 21.92 -13.53
CA VAL A 93 -10.51 23.24 -13.08
C VAL A 93 -9.02 23.38 -13.35
N SER A 94 -8.20 22.40 -12.95
CA SER A 94 -6.76 22.39 -13.22
C SER A 94 -6.45 22.51 -14.71
N ARG A 95 -7.17 21.79 -15.57
CA ARG A 95 -7.01 21.88 -17.03
C ARG A 95 -7.32 23.30 -17.53
N ARG A 96 -8.38 23.95 -17.05
CA ARG A 96 -8.67 25.35 -17.40
C ARG A 96 -7.62 26.32 -16.88
N LEU A 97 -7.04 26.09 -15.71
CA LEU A 97 -5.94 26.92 -15.21
C LEU A 97 -4.71 26.83 -16.11
N PHE A 98 -4.35 25.63 -16.58
CA PHE A 98 -3.27 25.48 -17.56
C PHE A 98 -3.56 26.16 -18.89
N ILE A 99 -4.80 26.17 -19.37
CA ILE A 99 -5.17 26.93 -20.58
C ILE A 99 -5.01 28.44 -20.34
N ASN A 100 -5.49 28.97 -19.19
CA ASN A 100 -5.28 30.38 -18.84
C ASN A 100 -3.78 30.72 -18.75
N PHE A 101 -2.96 29.82 -18.20
CA PHE A 101 -1.51 29.99 -18.16
C PHE A 101 -0.89 29.98 -19.56
N ALA A 102 -1.28 29.03 -20.42
CA ALA A 102 -0.83 28.95 -21.81
C ALA A 102 -1.08 30.28 -22.53
N GLU A 103 -2.30 30.81 -22.42
CA GLU A 103 -2.68 32.08 -23.05
C GLU A 103 -1.89 33.28 -22.48
N ARG A 104 -1.68 33.32 -21.16
CA ARG A 104 -0.88 34.38 -20.52
C ARG A 104 0.57 34.35 -20.98
N MET A 105 1.12 33.17 -21.24
CA MET A 105 2.49 32.97 -21.71
C MET A 105 2.60 33.04 -23.24
N GLY A 106 1.50 33.26 -23.97
CA GLY A 106 1.49 33.29 -25.44
C GLY A 106 1.69 31.92 -26.10
N ILE A 107 1.48 30.82 -25.37
CA ILE A 107 1.64 29.46 -25.87
C ILE A 107 0.42 29.09 -26.73
N THR A 108 0.62 29.03 -28.05
CA THR A 108 -0.42 28.68 -29.02
C THR A 108 0.05 27.54 -29.91
N PRO A 109 -0.73 26.45 -30.06
CA PRO A 109 -0.41 25.36 -30.98
C PRO A 109 -0.39 25.84 -32.44
N ALA A 110 0.54 25.33 -33.23
CA ALA A 110 0.53 25.54 -34.68
C ALA A 110 -0.62 24.74 -35.32
N PRO A 111 -1.25 25.23 -36.42
CA PRO A 111 -2.29 24.49 -37.14
C PRO A 111 -1.87 23.07 -37.56
N GLU A 112 -0.60 22.87 -37.87
CA GLU A 112 -0.01 21.59 -38.23
C GLU A 112 -0.02 20.60 -37.06
N GLN A 113 0.19 21.07 -35.84
CA GLN A 113 0.14 20.23 -34.64
C GLN A 113 -1.28 19.74 -34.36
N ILE A 114 -2.28 20.60 -34.56
CA ILE A 114 -3.70 20.24 -34.41
C ILE A 114 -4.05 19.17 -35.45
N LYS A 115 -3.70 19.38 -36.73
CA LYS A 115 -3.94 18.41 -37.80
C LYS A 115 -3.23 17.07 -37.55
N ALA A 116 -1.98 17.10 -37.11
CA ALA A 116 -1.22 15.90 -36.78
C ALA A 116 -1.92 15.12 -35.65
N LYS A 117 -2.32 15.82 -34.58
CA LYS A 117 -3.01 15.20 -33.45
C LYS A 117 -4.34 14.57 -33.86
N VAL A 118 -5.12 15.22 -34.71
CA VAL A 118 -6.38 14.66 -35.23
C VAL A 118 -6.12 13.38 -36.03
N LYS A 119 -5.09 13.36 -36.88
CA LYS A 119 -4.72 12.19 -37.71
C LYS A 119 -4.20 11.00 -36.90
N GLU A 120 -3.65 11.23 -35.71
CA GLU A 120 -3.14 10.17 -34.84
C GLU A 120 -4.27 9.36 -34.15
N LEU A 121 -5.47 9.92 -34.04
CA LEU A 121 -6.57 9.31 -33.28
C LEU A 121 -7.10 8.06 -34.00
N GLU A 122 -6.94 6.90 -33.37
CA GLU A 122 -7.27 5.58 -33.94
C GLU A 122 -8.70 5.45 -34.45
N TYR A 123 -9.66 6.08 -33.77
CA TYR A 123 -11.06 6.00 -34.18
C TYR A 123 -11.37 6.73 -35.48
N PHE A 124 -10.48 7.62 -35.95
CA PHE A 124 -10.56 8.27 -37.27
C PHE A 124 -9.77 7.55 -38.35
N LYS A 125 -9.15 6.41 -38.05
CA LYS A 125 -8.38 5.64 -39.02
C LYS A 125 -9.20 4.53 -39.66
N THR A 126 -8.92 4.26 -40.92
CA THR A 126 -9.35 3.08 -41.67
C THR A 126 -8.08 2.40 -42.20
N ASN A 127 -7.87 1.12 -41.89
CA ASN A 127 -6.64 0.40 -42.23
C ASN A 127 -5.35 1.09 -41.73
N GLY A 128 -5.41 1.77 -40.58
CA GLY A 128 -4.26 2.46 -39.98
C GLY A 128 -3.96 3.85 -40.55
N GLU A 129 -4.70 4.31 -41.57
CA GLU A 129 -4.56 5.64 -42.16
C GLU A 129 -5.76 6.52 -41.85
N PHE A 130 -5.54 7.83 -41.73
CA PHE A 130 -6.62 8.78 -41.45
C PHE A 130 -7.67 8.80 -42.57
N ASP A 131 -8.93 8.59 -42.20
CA ASP A 131 -10.06 8.56 -43.12
C ASP A 131 -10.97 9.77 -42.85
N ILE A 132 -10.98 10.70 -43.81
CA ILE A 132 -11.76 11.94 -43.72
C ILE A 132 -13.28 11.68 -43.72
N GLN A 133 -13.76 10.63 -44.38
CA GLN A 133 -15.18 10.30 -44.40
C GLN A 133 -15.60 9.74 -43.05
N ARG A 134 -14.76 8.87 -42.48
CA ARG A 134 -14.94 8.34 -41.11
C ARG A 134 -14.90 9.46 -40.07
N TYR A 135 -13.95 10.39 -40.16
CA TYR A 135 -13.87 11.58 -39.31
C TYR A 135 -15.19 12.37 -39.33
N LYS A 136 -15.66 12.76 -40.53
CA LYS A 136 -16.92 13.50 -40.67
C LYS A 136 -18.13 12.73 -40.17
N ALA A 137 -18.22 11.43 -40.46
CA ALA A 137 -19.33 10.58 -40.04
C ALA A 137 -19.41 10.43 -38.51
N ILE A 138 -18.26 10.22 -37.84
CA ILE A 138 -18.21 10.09 -36.38
C ILE A 138 -18.61 11.42 -35.72
N LEU A 139 -18.09 12.54 -36.19
CA LEU A 139 -18.44 13.85 -35.65
C LEU A 139 -19.92 14.20 -35.87
N ALA A 140 -20.46 13.93 -37.07
CA ALA A 140 -21.87 14.15 -37.37
C ALA A 140 -22.79 13.31 -36.48
N ASN A 141 -22.46 12.03 -36.27
CA ASN A 141 -23.20 11.15 -35.37
C ASN A 141 -23.18 11.64 -33.92
N ALA A 142 -22.05 12.23 -33.49
CA ALA A 142 -21.90 12.83 -32.17
C ALA A 142 -22.47 14.25 -32.05
N ARG A 143 -23.02 14.82 -33.16
CA ARG A 143 -23.50 16.21 -33.27
C ARG A 143 -22.43 17.25 -32.90
N ILE A 144 -21.19 17.01 -33.32
CA ILE A 144 -20.03 17.89 -33.11
C ILE A 144 -19.61 18.44 -34.48
N THR A 145 -19.35 19.74 -34.59
CA THR A 145 -18.78 20.29 -35.83
C THR A 145 -17.27 20.06 -35.88
N PRO A 146 -16.64 19.98 -37.06
CA PRO A 146 -15.19 19.90 -37.16
C PRO A 146 -14.48 21.06 -36.44
N ALA A 147 -15.05 22.27 -36.49
CA ALA A 147 -14.50 23.44 -35.81
C ALA A 147 -14.51 23.27 -34.29
N ASP A 148 -15.63 22.84 -33.69
CA ASP A 148 -15.72 22.60 -32.25
C ASP A 148 -14.75 21.51 -31.81
N PHE A 149 -14.63 20.44 -32.62
CA PHE A 149 -13.70 19.35 -32.34
C PHE A 149 -12.24 19.80 -32.42
N GLU A 150 -11.86 20.55 -33.44
CA GLU A 150 -10.52 21.10 -33.59
C GLU A 150 -10.19 22.14 -32.52
N GLU A 151 -11.17 22.91 -32.04
CA GLU A 151 -11.03 23.80 -30.87
C GLU A 151 -10.77 23.00 -29.59
N ASP A 152 -11.52 21.91 -29.35
CA ASP A 152 -11.27 21.02 -28.21
C ASP A 152 -9.86 20.41 -28.24
N ILE A 153 -9.39 19.99 -29.42
CA ILE A 153 -8.01 19.50 -29.62
C ILE A 153 -7.00 20.63 -29.40
N THR A 154 -7.29 21.85 -29.86
CA THR A 154 -6.45 23.02 -29.62
C THR A 154 -6.27 23.27 -28.13
N ASP A 155 -7.35 23.23 -27.35
CA ASP A 155 -7.32 23.41 -25.90
C ASP A 155 -6.58 22.27 -25.18
N GLN A 156 -6.68 21.04 -25.67
CA GLN A 156 -5.86 19.92 -25.17
C GLN A 156 -4.37 20.19 -25.40
N ILE A 157 -3.98 20.58 -26.61
CA ILE A 157 -2.58 20.84 -26.94
C ILE A 157 -2.06 22.06 -26.17
N LYS A 158 -2.87 23.12 -25.98
CA LYS A 158 -2.51 24.28 -25.12
C LYS A 158 -2.20 23.84 -23.70
N ALA A 159 -3.11 23.07 -23.09
CA ALA A 159 -2.94 22.57 -21.74
C ALA A 159 -1.69 21.68 -21.64
N GLN A 160 -1.47 20.80 -22.62
CA GLN A 160 -0.29 19.94 -22.68
C GLN A 160 1.00 20.74 -22.83
N ASN A 161 1.09 21.67 -23.79
CA ASN A 161 2.28 22.50 -23.98
C ASN A 161 2.60 23.35 -22.74
N ALA A 162 1.57 23.84 -22.03
CA ALA A 162 1.75 24.51 -20.75
C ALA A 162 2.33 23.58 -19.68
N GLN A 163 1.81 22.36 -19.57
CA GLN A 163 2.35 21.34 -18.65
C GLN A 163 3.78 20.94 -19.03
N ASP A 164 4.07 20.81 -20.31
CA ASP A 164 5.39 20.45 -20.82
C ASP A 164 6.40 21.54 -20.50
N LEU A 165 6.06 22.81 -20.72
CA LEU A 165 6.92 23.95 -20.38
C LEU A 165 7.30 23.96 -18.88
N ILE A 166 6.33 23.65 -18.02
CA ILE A 166 6.55 23.55 -16.57
C ILE A 166 7.39 22.32 -16.24
N SER A 167 7.14 21.20 -16.94
CA SER A 167 7.82 19.93 -16.72
C SER A 167 9.26 19.93 -17.22
N SER A 168 9.54 20.71 -18.25
CA SER A 168 10.84 20.87 -18.90
C SER A 168 11.55 22.15 -18.45
N TYR A 169 11.16 22.75 -17.32
CA TYR A 169 11.80 23.97 -16.84
C TYR A 169 13.29 23.69 -16.61
N PRO A 170 14.20 24.35 -17.36
CA PRO A 170 15.62 24.04 -17.26
C PRO A 170 16.15 24.51 -15.91
N LEU A 171 16.65 23.59 -15.10
CA LEU A 171 17.47 23.95 -13.94
C LEU A 171 18.85 24.37 -14.43
N SER A 172 19.44 25.39 -13.80
CA SER A 172 20.80 25.78 -14.14
C SER A 172 21.79 24.69 -13.73
N ASP A 173 22.83 24.48 -14.55
CA ASP A 173 23.91 23.55 -14.22
C ASP A 173 24.54 23.85 -12.86
N SER A 174 24.61 25.14 -12.49
CA SER A 174 25.08 25.59 -11.17
C SER A 174 24.20 25.10 -10.02
N TYR A 175 22.87 25.19 -10.17
CA TYR A 175 21.93 24.75 -9.14
C TYR A 175 21.99 23.24 -8.94
N ILE A 176 22.05 22.49 -10.05
CA ILE A 176 22.26 21.05 -10.05
C ILE A 176 23.59 20.71 -9.36
N ALA A 177 24.67 21.40 -9.72
CA ALA A 177 25.98 21.17 -9.12
C ALA A 177 25.98 21.41 -7.60
N ASP A 178 25.29 22.46 -7.13
CA ASP A 178 25.14 22.77 -5.71
C ASP A 178 24.37 21.68 -4.96
N ILE A 179 23.27 21.15 -5.54
CA ILE A 179 22.53 20.04 -4.94
C ILE A 179 23.38 18.77 -4.89
N ILE A 180 24.06 18.42 -5.99
CA ILE A 180 24.93 17.23 -6.03
C ILE A 180 26.04 17.37 -4.99
N LYS A 181 26.65 18.55 -4.90
CA LYS A 181 27.67 18.85 -3.88
C LYS A 181 27.09 18.66 -2.48
N TYR A 182 25.93 19.23 -2.18
CA TYR A 182 25.28 19.10 -0.88
C TYR A 182 24.91 17.65 -0.54
N LYS A 183 24.39 16.88 -1.51
CA LYS A 183 24.06 15.47 -1.34
C LYS A 183 25.31 14.59 -1.21
N SER A 184 26.43 14.98 -1.82
CA SER A 184 27.71 14.26 -1.69
C SER A 184 28.34 14.40 -0.31
N GLU A 185 27.89 15.37 0.48
CA GLU A 185 28.24 15.46 1.89
C GLU A 185 27.52 14.35 2.65
N ILE A 186 28.27 13.30 2.94
CA ILE A 186 27.79 12.13 3.67
C ILE A 186 28.45 12.01 5.04
N THR A 187 27.79 11.29 5.93
CA THR A 187 28.34 10.84 7.21
C THR A 187 27.85 9.43 7.51
N LYS A 188 28.62 8.67 8.30
CA LYS A 188 28.21 7.34 8.74
C LYS A 188 27.73 7.42 10.18
N LEU A 189 26.57 6.84 10.44
CA LEU A 189 25.89 6.90 11.73
C LEU A 189 25.55 5.50 12.23
N ASP A 190 25.77 5.30 13.53
CA ASP A 190 25.12 4.25 14.30
C ASP A 190 23.95 4.87 15.05
N ALA A 191 22.74 4.33 14.88
CA ALA A 191 21.52 4.87 15.45
C ALA A 191 20.79 3.85 16.34
N ILE A 192 20.37 4.28 17.52
CA ILE A 192 19.51 3.53 18.44
C ILE A 192 18.21 4.27 18.58
N GLN A 193 17.09 3.64 18.22
CA GLN A 193 15.76 4.20 18.38
C GLN A 193 15.00 3.51 19.53
N LEU A 194 14.53 4.35 20.44
CA LEU A 194 13.66 4.03 21.54
C LEU A 194 12.23 4.37 21.12
N ASN A 195 11.44 3.35 20.76
CA ASN A 195 10.05 3.56 20.39
C ASN A 195 9.17 3.58 21.64
N ARG A 196 8.41 4.67 21.85
CA ARG A 196 7.57 4.86 23.04
C ARG A 196 6.55 3.73 23.23
N ARG A 197 5.90 3.30 22.13
CA ARG A 197 4.90 2.24 22.16
C ARG A 197 5.52 0.91 22.59
N ASN A 198 6.67 0.55 22.01
CA ASN A 198 7.37 -0.67 22.37
C ASN A 198 7.86 -0.63 23.82
N LEU A 199 8.25 0.55 24.33
CA LEU A 199 8.74 0.70 25.69
C LEU A 199 7.64 0.63 26.77
N THR A 200 6.38 0.84 26.39
CA THR A 200 5.23 0.84 27.32
C THR A 200 5.13 -0.50 28.07
N LYS A 201 5.37 -1.64 27.39
CA LYS A 201 5.29 -2.97 28.02
C LYS A 201 6.37 -3.26 29.07
N PHE A 202 7.42 -2.44 29.14
CA PHE A 202 8.50 -2.57 30.12
C PHE A 202 8.31 -1.65 31.33
N VAL A 203 7.23 -0.86 31.37
CA VAL A 203 6.84 -0.11 32.56
C VAL A 203 6.43 -1.10 33.64
N ASP A 204 7.02 -0.93 34.82
CA ASP A 204 6.77 -1.84 35.94
C ASP A 204 5.37 -1.64 36.51
N VAL A 205 4.70 -2.77 36.74
CA VAL A 205 3.37 -2.83 37.31
C VAL A 205 3.35 -3.96 38.32
N THR A 206 3.12 -3.62 39.57
CA THR A 206 3.10 -4.59 40.66
C THR A 206 1.81 -5.41 40.64
N LYS A 207 1.86 -6.61 41.23
CA LYS A 207 0.67 -7.45 41.42
C LYS A 207 -0.43 -6.69 42.18
N SER A 208 -0.06 -5.92 43.20
CA SER A 208 -0.99 -5.10 43.98
C SER A 208 -1.73 -4.07 43.14
N GLU A 209 -1.07 -3.43 42.17
CA GLU A 209 -1.70 -2.47 41.27
C GLU A 209 -2.69 -3.14 40.32
N VAL A 210 -2.31 -4.30 39.76
CA VAL A 210 -3.21 -5.11 38.92
C VAL A 210 -4.46 -5.49 39.71
N ASP A 211 -4.30 -6.01 40.93
CA ASP A 211 -5.43 -6.47 41.75
C ASP A 211 -6.38 -5.30 42.11
N LYS A 212 -5.83 -4.13 42.45
CA LYS A 212 -6.62 -2.90 42.67
C LYS A 212 -7.33 -2.42 41.41
N PHE A 213 -6.67 -2.49 40.24
CA PHE A 213 -7.24 -2.06 38.98
C PHE A 213 -8.41 -2.97 38.56
N VAL A 214 -8.22 -4.28 38.65
CA VAL A 214 -9.24 -5.31 38.37
C VAL A 214 -10.44 -5.18 39.30
N ALA A 215 -10.24 -4.81 40.57
CA ALA A 215 -11.32 -4.66 41.55
C ALA A 215 -12.28 -3.50 41.22
N GLN A 216 -11.91 -2.56 40.36
CA GLN A 216 -12.76 -1.44 39.95
C GLN A 216 -13.70 -1.85 38.81
N PRO A 217 -15.03 -1.71 38.93
CA PRO A 217 -15.99 -2.14 37.90
C PRO A 217 -15.76 -1.48 36.53
N THR A 218 -15.40 -0.20 36.50
CA THR A 218 -15.12 0.54 35.26
C THR A 218 -13.91 -0.01 34.51
N ASN A 219 -12.87 -0.43 35.22
CA ASN A 219 -11.68 -1.04 34.64
C ASN A 219 -11.92 -2.49 34.21
N MET A 220 -12.69 -3.26 34.99
CA MET A 220 -13.15 -4.58 34.58
C MET A 220 -13.88 -4.52 33.24
N GLU A 221 -14.72 -3.50 33.02
CA GLU A 221 -15.41 -3.31 31.74
C GLU A 221 -14.44 -3.00 30.59
N ARG A 222 -13.41 -2.19 30.84
CA ARG A 222 -12.34 -1.94 29.86
C ARG A 222 -11.58 -3.21 29.51
N ILE A 223 -11.28 -4.06 30.50
CA ILE A 223 -10.62 -5.36 30.30
C ILE A 223 -11.52 -6.29 29.47
N LYS A 224 -12.82 -6.36 29.78
CA LYS A 224 -13.79 -7.16 29.00
C LYS A 224 -13.89 -6.70 27.56
N ASN A 225 -13.93 -5.39 27.32
CA ASN A 225 -13.98 -4.83 25.96
C ASN A 225 -12.69 -5.16 25.18
N LEU A 226 -11.52 -4.97 25.81
CA LEU A 226 -10.24 -5.32 25.22
C LEU A 226 -10.16 -6.83 24.91
N PHE A 227 -10.56 -7.68 25.84
CA PHE A 227 -10.66 -9.12 25.64
C PHE A 227 -11.60 -9.48 24.49
N GLY A 228 -12.81 -8.91 24.46
CA GLY A 228 -13.80 -9.17 23.40
C GLY A 228 -13.28 -8.81 22.01
N SER A 229 -12.66 -7.65 21.87
CA SER A 229 -12.04 -7.21 20.61
C SER A 229 -10.85 -8.08 20.16
N ARG A 230 -10.15 -8.75 21.10
CA ARG A 230 -9.00 -9.62 20.82
C ARG A 230 -9.30 -11.11 20.92
N LYS A 231 -10.53 -11.51 21.25
CA LYS A 231 -10.86 -12.92 21.55
C LYS A 231 -10.39 -13.87 20.46
N LYS A 232 -10.68 -13.54 19.19
CA LYS A 232 -10.26 -14.36 18.04
C LYS A 232 -8.73 -14.55 17.95
N SER A 233 -7.94 -13.54 18.33
CA SER A 233 -6.48 -13.64 18.35
C SER A 233 -5.92 -14.33 19.60
N LEU A 234 -6.71 -14.39 20.67
CA LEU A 234 -6.37 -15.08 21.91
C LEU A 234 -6.79 -16.55 21.89
N ASP A 235 -7.83 -16.90 21.11
CA ASP A 235 -8.28 -18.28 20.93
C ASP A 235 -7.13 -19.11 20.35
N LEU A 236 -6.84 -20.24 21.00
CA LEU A 236 -5.89 -21.20 20.48
C LEU A 236 -6.57 -21.99 19.38
N ALA A 237 -6.10 -21.83 18.14
CA ALA A 237 -6.60 -22.60 17.01
C ALA A 237 -6.27 -24.10 17.19
N GLU A 238 -7.21 -24.94 16.75
CA GLU A 238 -6.97 -26.36 16.58
C GLU A 238 -5.86 -26.56 15.54
N ALA A 239 -4.87 -27.37 15.86
CA ALA A 239 -3.73 -27.60 14.98
C ALA A 239 -3.31 -29.07 14.99
N VAL A 240 -2.82 -29.55 13.86
CA VAL A 240 -2.30 -30.90 13.68
C VAL A 240 -0.82 -30.82 13.32
N LYS A 241 -0.03 -31.74 13.87
CA LYS A 241 1.35 -31.98 13.44
C LYS A 241 1.47 -33.41 12.92
N GLY A 242 2.19 -33.58 11.81
CA GLY A 242 2.28 -34.89 11.20
C GLY A 242 3.36 -35.02 10.15
N ARG A 243 3.28 -36.11 9.41
CA ARG A 243 4.07 -36.41 8.24
C ARG A 243 3.15 -36.76 7.09
N HIS A 244 3.61 -36.57 5.87
CA HIS A 244 2.88 -37.07 4.71
C HIS A 244 3.79 -37.63 3.62
N ILE A 245 3.20 -38.43 2.76
CA ILE A 245 3.78 -38.91 1.50
C ILE A 245 2.84 -38.46 0.40
N LEU A 246 3.34 -37.67 -0.55
CA LEU A 246 2.61 -37.29 -1.76
C LEU A 246 3.13 -38.12 -2.94
N LEU A 247 2.23 -38.77 -3.65
CA LEU A 247 2.46 -39.25 -5.01
C LEU A 247 1.76 -38.27 -5.97
N THR A 248 2.53 -37.46 -6.70
CA THR A 248 2.02 -36.30 -7.44
C THR A 248 1.52 -36.66 -8.83
N THR A 249 0.47 -35.97 -9.29
CA THR A 249 0.07 -35.97 -10.70
C THR A 249 0.88 -34.98 -11.52
N GLN A 250 1.48 -33.97 -10.88
CA GLN A 250 2.25 -32.94 -11.58
C GLN A 250 3.59 -33.50 -12.06
N GLY A 251 3.84 -33.46 -13.37
CA GLY A 251 5.05 -34.01 -13.97
C GLY A 251 5.06 -35.55 -14.07
N SER A 252 4.00 -36.21 -13.61
CA SER A 252 3.84 -37.67 -13.72
C SER A 252 3.10 -38.05 -15.00
N LYS A 253 3.54 -39.13 -15.66
CA LYS A 253 2.81 -39.76 -16.78
C LYS A 253 1.67 -40.67 -16.30
N LYS A 254 1.59 -40.94 -15.00
CA LYS A 254 0.61 -41.86 -14.40
C LYS A 254 -0.73 -41.16 -14.18
N LYS A 255 -1.82 -41.90 -14.38
CA LYS A 255 -3.17 -41.43 -14.03
C LYS A 255 -3.40 -41.54 -12.52
N ILE A 256 -4.35 -40.77 -11.99
CA ILE A 256 -4.64 -40.74 -10.56
C ILE A 256 -5.03 -42.13 -10.01
N GLU A 257 -5.71 -42.96 -10.81
CA GLU A 257 -6.12 -44.32 -10.43
C GLU A 257 -4.91 -45.27 -10.26
N GLU A 258 -3.81 -45.02 -10.99
CA GLU A 258 -2.56 -45.77 -10.82
C GLU A 258 -1.84 -45.35 -9.54
N LEU A 259 -1.84 -44.04 -9.24
CA LEU A 259 -1.27 -43.49 -8.00
C LEU A 259 -2.05 -43.95 -6.77
N GLU A 260 -3.38 -44.11 -6.87
CA GLU A 260 -4.21 -44.66 -5.79
C GLU A 260 -3.84 -46.12 -5.48
N LYS A 261 -3.62 -46.95 -6.51
CA LYS A 261 -3.16 -48.33 -6.34
C LYS A 261 -1.76 -48.39 -5.72
N GLU A 262 -0.86 -47.52 -6.15
CA GLU A 262 0.49 -47.42 -5.59
C GLU A 262 0.46 -46.94 -4.13
N ALA A 263 -0.35 -45.93 -3.81
CA ALA A 263 -0.55 -45.46 -2.45
C ALA A 263 -1.20 -46.55 -1.58
N ALA A 264 -2.15 -47.32 -2.09
CA ALA A 264 -2.77 -48.42 -1.35
C ALA A 264 -1.79 -49.57 -1.07
N ALA A 265 -0.87 -49.85 -1.99
CA ALA A 265 0.22 -50.81 -1.75
C ALA A 265 1.18 -50.27 -0.68
N LEU A 266 1.63 -49.02 -0.83
CA LEU A 266 2.50 -48.35 0.14
C LEU A 266 1.87 -48.29 1.54
N ARG A 267 0.57 -48.02 1.62
CA ARG A 267 -0.17 -47.99 2.89
C ARG A 267 -0.11 -49.30 3.68
N LYS A 268 -0.06 -50.44 3.00
CA LYS A 268 0.06 -51.77 3.65
C LYS A 268 1.44 -52.01 4.24
N GLU A 269 2.47 -51.37 3.69
CA GLU A 269 3.86 -51.47 4.16
C GLU A 269 4.17 -50.44 5.27
N LEU A 270 3.42 -49.34 5.34
CA LEU A 270 3.64 -48.25 6.28
C LEU A 270 3.27 -48.66 7.71
N THR A 271 4.20 -48.39 8.62
CA THR A 271 4.09 -48.48 10.07
C THR A 271 4.64 -47.20 10.68
N LEU A 272 4.32 -46.93 11.96
CA LEU A 272 4.85 -45.75 12.64
C LEU A 272 6.38 -45.70 12.63
N ALA A 273 7.04 -46.85 12.77
CA ALA A 273 8.50 -46.94 12.84
C ALA A 273 9.20 -46.71 11.49
N ASN A 274 8.54 -47.01 10.36
CA ASN A 274 9.16 -46.93 9.03
C ASN A 274 8.66 -45.74 8.18
N PHE A 275 7.63 -45.01 8.64
CA PHE A 275 6.97 -43.96 7.86
C PHE A 275 7.97 -42.92 7.36
N ALA A 276 8.80 -42.36 8.25
CA ALA A 276 9.77 -41.34 7.87
C ALA A 276 10.75 -41.83 6.80
N LYS A 277 11.28 -43.06 6.96
CA LYS A 277 12.22 -43.66 6.02
C LYS A 277 11.59 -43.92 4.64
N LEU A 278 10.33 -44.36 4.61
CA LEU A 278 9.60 -44.56 3.36
C LEU A 278 9.22 -43.22 2.73
N ALA A 279 8.84 -42.22 3.54
CA ALA A 279 8.55 -40.88 3.06
C ALA A 279 9.75 -40.24 2.38
N ASP A 280 10.96 -40.33 2.95
CA ASP A 280 12.18 -39.81 2.31
C ASP A 280 12.45 -40.44 0.94
N LYS A 281 12.05 -41.68 0.74
CA LYS A 281 12.25 -42.41 -0.52
C LYS A 281 11.14 -42.20 -1.53
N LYS A 282 9.90 -41.97 -1.07
CA LYS A 282 8.69 -42.09 -1.89
C LYS A 282 7.92 -40.80 -2.04
N THR A 283 8.09 -39.82 -1.14
CA THR A 283 7.37 -38.56 -1.27
C THR A 283 7.90 -37.75 -2.44
N GLU A 284 6.99 -37.27 -3.27
CA GLU A 284 7.28 -36.38 -4.39
C GLU A 284 7.06 -34.91 -4.02
N ASP A 285 6.57 -34.63 -2.80
CA ASP A 285 6.49 -33.27 -2.25
C ASP A 285 7.89 -32.69 -1.96
N PRO A 286 8.30 -31.59 -2.62
CA PRO A 286 9.56 -30.93 -2.35
C PRO A 286 9.76 -30.49 -0.89
N SER A 287 8.69 -30.12 -0.18
CA SER A 287 8.75 -29.60 1.19
C SER A 287 9.07 -30.68 2.23
N GLY A 288 8.68 -31.94 1.96
CA GLY A 288 8.87 -33.09 2.84
C GLY A 288 10.10 -33.96 2.53
N LYS A 289 10.74 -33.77 1.37
CA LYS A 289 11.93 -34.54 0.95
C LYS A 289 13.12 -34.31 1.87
N GLY A 290 13.76 -35.40 2.33
CA GLY A 290 14.93 -35.37 3.21
C GLY A 290 14.60 -35.06 4.68
N LYS A 291 13.33 -34.95 5.04
CA LYS A 291 12.82 -34.71 6.41
C LYS A 291 11.84 -35.79 6.86
N GLY A 292 11.79 -36.92 6.14
CA GLY A 292 10.84 -38.00 6.35
C GLY A 292 9.39 -37.55 6.21
N GLY A 293 9.10 -36.64 5.27
CA GLY A 293 7.76 -36.13 5.02
C GLY A 293 7.21 -35.22 6.13
N ALA A 294 8.03 -34.72 7.05
CA ALA A 294 7.58 -33.93 8.20
C ALA A 294 6.90 -32.61 7.81
N LEU A 295 5.74 -32.39 8.42
CA LEU A 295 5.00 -31.14 8.41
C LEU A 295 5.10 -30.53 9.82
N ASP A 296 5.33 -29.23 9.91
CA ASP A 296 5.18 -28.53 11.18
C ASP A 296 3.69 -28.44 11.58
N TRP A 297 3.39 -27.85 12.72
CA TRP A 297 2.00 -27.59 13.12
C TRP A 297 1.29 -26.77 12.04
N PHE A 298 0.13 -27.26 11.60
CA PHE A 298 -0.75 -26.53 10.71
C PHE A 298 -2.16 -26.43 11.28
N GLU A 299 -2.77 -25.28 11.02
CA GLU A 299 -4.13 -24.93 11.43
C GLU A 299 -5.11 -25.16 10.28
N ARG A 300 -6.41 -25.12 10.59
CA ARG A 300 -7.45 -25.19 9.55
C ARG A 300 -7.32 -24.03 8.55
N GLY A 301 -7.55 -24.31 7.28
CA GLY A 301 -7.39 -23.39 6.15
C GLY A 301 -5.98 -23.32 5.56
N GLN A 302 -4.99 -24.02 6.12
CA GLN A 302 -3.61 -24.01 5.63
C GLN A 302 -3.31 -25.16 4.64
N MET A 303 -4.14 -26.19 4.59
CA MET A 303 -4.00 -27.35 3.70
C MET A 303 -5.18 -27.44 2.73
N VAL A 304 -5.03 -28.24 1.67
CA VAL A 304 -6.16 -28.52 0.76
C VAL A 304 -7.30 -29.24 1.50
N PRO A 305 -8.58 -28.96 1.18
CA PRO A 305 -9.71 -29.40 1.99
C PRO A 305 -9.77 -30.91 2.27
N GLU A 306 -9.43 -31.74 1.29
CA GLU A 306 -9.48 -33.20 1.41
C GLU A 306 -8.38 -33.73 2.34
N PHE A 307 -7.18 -33.15 2.26
CA PHE A 307 -6.05 -33.47 3.14
C PHE A 307 -6.36 -33.04 4.58
N GLU A 308 -6.80 -31.80 4.73
CA GLU A 308 -7.12 -31.21 6.03
C GLU A 308 -8.18 -32.02 6.77
N LYS A 309 -9.29 -32.32 6.09
CA LYS A 309 -10.41 -33.06 6.69
C LYS A 309 -9.93 -34.34 7.35
N VAL A 310 -9.14 -35.15 6.63
CA VAL A 310 -8.62 -36.40 7.16
C VAL A 310 -7.59 -36.16 8.25
N ALA A 311 -6.68 -35.21 8.09
CA ALA A 311 -5.65 -34.92 9.08
C ALA A 311 -6.23 -34.53 10.45
N PHE A 312 -7.30 -33.74 10.47
CA PHE A 312 -7.96 -33.31 11.71
C PHE A 312 -8.94 -34.35 12.29
N GLU A 313 -9.45 -35.29 11.48
CA GLU A 313 -10.29 -36.40 11.96
C GLU A 313 -9.46 -37.54 12.58
N LEU A 314 -8.19 -37.67 12.20
CA LEU A 314 -7.31 -38.74 12.67
C LEU A 314 -6.81 -38.53 14.10
N LYS A 315 -6.74 -39.63 14.85
CA LYS A 315 -6.11 -39.66 16.17
C LYS A 315 -4.58 -39.59 16.05
N PRO A 316 -3.88 -39.00 17.03
CA PRO A 316 -2.42 -39.08 17.10
C PRO A 316 -1.90 -40.50 16.97
N ASN A 317 -0.75 -40.63 16.30
CA ASN A 317 -0.10 -41.88 15.92
C ASN A 317 -0.95 -42.81 15.03
N THR A 318 -1.77 -42.22 14.14
CA THR A 318 -2.57 -42.96 13.16
C THR A 318 -2.14 -42.61 11.74
N ILE A 319 -2.08 -43.62 10.86
CA ILE A 319 -1.80 -43.46 9.44
C ILE A 319 -3.11 -43.52 8.65
N SER A 320 -3.36 -42.50 7.82
CA SER A 320 -4.55 -42.38 6.97
C SER A 320 -4.63 -43.47 5.92
N GLU A 321 -5.83 -43.72 5.40
CA GLU A 321 -5.95 -44.32 4.06
C GLU A 321 -5.47 -43.33 2.98
N PRO A 322 -5.18 -43.77 1.75
CA PRO A 322 -4.83 -42.87 0.65
C PRO A 322 -5.91 -41.83 0.37
N ILE A 323 -5.50 -40.57 0.24
CA ILE A 323 -6.38 -39.39 0.09
C ILE A 323 -6.11 -38.75 -1.25
N LYS A 324 -7.12 -38.67 -2.11
CA LYS A 324 -7.03 -37.95 -3.38
C LYS A 324 -7.22 -36.45 -3.18
N THR A 325 -6.34 -35.66 -3.75
CA THR A 325 -6.39 -34.19 -3.79
C THR A 325 -6.11 -33.69 -5.21
N SER A 326 -6.15 -32.38 -5.42
CA SER A 326 -5.71 -31.75 -6.68
C SER A 326 -4.22 -31.97 -7.01
N TYR A 327 -3.39 -32.31 -6.02
CA TYR A 327 -1.95 -32.51 -6.20
C TYR A 327 -1.57 -33.98 -6.46
N GLY A 328 -2.46 -34.92 -6.18
CA GLY A 328 -2.22 -36.34 -6.34
C GLY A 328 -2.82 -37.15 -5.20
N VAL A 329 -2.10 -38.19 -4.75
CA VAL A 329 -2.56 -39.06 -3.66
C VAL A 329 -1.64 -38.91 -2.46
N HIS A 330 -2.23 -38.62 -1.31
CA HIS A 330 -1.51 -38.42 -0.05
C HIS A 330 -1.75 -39.58 0.92
N ILE A 331 -0.75 -39.89 1.72
CA ILE A 331 -0.89 -40.70 2.95
C ILE A 331 -0.34 -39.87 4.10
N ILE A 332 -1.12 -39.73 5.17
CA ILE A 332 -0.81 -38.86 6.31
C ILE A 332 -0.52 -39.73 7.52
N LEU A 333 0.51 -39.38 8.29
CA LEU A 333 0.69 -39.81 9.67
C LEU A 333 0.47 -38.60 10.58
N VAL A 334 -0.56 -38.63 11.41
CA VAL A 334 -0.75 -37.61 12.45
C VAL A 334 0.12 -37.98 13.64
N GLU A 335 1.07 -37.12 14.01
CA GLU A 335 1.95 -37.34 15.16
C GLU A 335 1.34 -36.75 16.44
N ALA A 336 0.75 -35.56 16.34
CA ALA A 336 0.14 -34.88 17.47
C ALA A 336 -1.06 -34.05 17.02
N HIS A 337 -2.03 -33.91 17.94
CA HIS A 337 -3.19 -33.06 17.76
C HIS A 337 -3.29 -32.10 18.94
N ARG A 338 -3.46 -30.82 18.64
CA ARG A 338 -3.69 -29.77 19.62
C ARG A 338 -5.11 -29.28 19.45
N ALA A 339 -5.96 -29.61 20.41
CA ALA A 339 -7.33 -29.15 20.43
C ALA A 339 -7.38 -27.61 20.43
N GLY A 340 -8.33 -27.07 19.68
CA GLY A 340 -8.66 -25.66 19.79
C GLY A 340 -9.16 -25.35 21.19
N LYS A 341 -8.76 -24.21 21.74
CA LYS A 341 -9.19 -23.76 23.06
C LYS A 341 -9.63 -22.31 22.95
N GLU A 342 -10.89 -22.07 23.27
CA GLU A 342 -11.37 -20.71 23.42
C GLU A 342 -10.63 -19.99 24.54
N ALA A 343 -10.21 -18.76 24.27
CA ALA A 343 -9.69 -17.88 25.29
C ALA A 343 -10.79 -17.60 26.32
N LEU A 344 -10.40 -17.64 27.59
CA LEU A 344 -11.26 -17.28 28.71
C LEU A 344 -10.74 -15.98 29.32
N LEU A 345 -11.67 -15.04 29.58
CA LEU A 345 -11.33 -13.76 30.19
C LEU A 345 -10.47 -13.94 31.45
N LYS A 346 -10.83 -14.90 32.31
CA LYS A 346 -10.13 -15.17 33.58
C LYS A 346 -8.65 -15.53 33.38
N GLU A 347 -8.29 -16.14 32.25
CA GLU A 347 -6.90 -16.55 31.94
C GLU A 347 -6.06 -15.36 31.46
N HIS A 348 -6.68 -14.36 30.83
CA HIS A 348 -6.01 -13.18 30.27
C HIS A 348 -6.24 -11.89 31.06
N GLN A 349 -7.09 -11.93 32.10
CA GLN A 349 -7.53 -10.74 32.84
C GLN A 349 -6.34 -9.96 33.41
N GLU A 350 -5.37 -10.65 34.01
CA GLU A 350 -4.21 -10.01 34.62
C GLU A 350 -3.27 -9.39 33.59
N GLU A 351 -3.06 -10.08 32.47
CA GLU A 351 -2.23 -9.62 31.35
C GLU A 351 -2.83 -8.35 30.73
N LEU A 352 -4.12 -8.37 30.43
CA LEU A 352 -4.85 -7.24 29.85
C LEU A 352 -4.94 -6.06 30.82
N ALA A 353 -5.15 -6.33 32.11
CA ALA A 353 -5.13 -5.29 33.15
C ALA A 353 -3.75 -4.63 33.23
N ARG A 354 -2.67 -5.42 33.18
CA ARG A 354 -1.29 -4.92 33.15
C ARG A 354 -1.04 -4.05 31.93
N GLU A 355 -1.44 -4.49 30.74
CA GLU A 355 -1.30 -3.71 29.50
C GLU A 355 -1.98 -2.33 29.60
N LEU A 356 -3.22 -2.31 30.10
CA LEU A 356 -3.96 -1.06 30.29
C LEU A 356 -3.28 -0.14 31.31
N LEU A 357 -2.84 -0.69 32.45
CA LEU A 357 -2.11 0.05 33.48
C LEU A 357 -0.79 0.62 32.96
N GLN A 358 -0.04 -0.15 32.18
CA GLN A 358 1.20 0.31 31.55
C GLN A 358 0.95 1.50 30.63
N GLY A 359 -0.16 1.50 29.89
CA GLY A 359 -0.58 2.63 29.05
C GLY A 359 -0.95 3.89 29.84
N GLU A 360 -1.41 3.76 31.08
CA GLU A 360 -1.77 4.89 31.95
C GLU A 360 -0.58 5.49 32.69
N LYS A 361 0.48 4.70 32.92
CA LYS A 361 1.72 5.10 33.60
C LYS A 361 2.66 5.90 32.71
N THR A 362 2.17 7.01 32.16
CA THR A 362 2.93 7.86 31.23
C THR A 362 4.16 8.49 31.86
N LYS A 363 4.10 8.86 33.15
CA LYS A 363 5.23 9.44 33.88
C LYS A 363 6.37 8.45 34.07
N GLU A 364 6.05 7.22 34.45
CA GLU A 364 7.01 6.13 34.62
C GLU A 364 7.62 5.74 33.26
N LEU A 365 6.82 5.75 32.20
CA LEU A 365 7.32 5.58 30.83
C LEU A 365 8.30 6.70 30.44
N ASP A 366 7.98 7.95 30.75
CA ASP A 366 8.86 9.09 30.48
C ASP A 366 10.19 8.97 31.24
N GLN A 367 10.13 8.55 32.52
CA GLN A 367 11.32 8.28 33.33
C GLN A 367 12.15 7.12 32.78
N LEU A 368 11.50 6.05 32.32
CA LEU A 368 12.17 4.92 31.68
C LEU A 368 12.86 5.37 30.39
N ILE A 369 12.18 6.10 29.51
CA ILE A 369 12.75 6.62 28.26
C ILE A 369 13.92 7.55 28.55
N ALA A 370 13.80 8.47 29.51
CA ALA A 370 14.90 9.37 29.89
C ALA A 370 16.11 8.58 30.40
N THR A 371 15.88 7.60 31.27
CA THR A 371 16.94 6.72 31.81
C THR A 371 17.63 5.94 30.69
N LEU A 372 16.85 5.28 29.83
CA LEU A 372 17.37 4.51 28.70
C LEU A 372 18.10 5.41 27.71
N SER A 373 17.60 6.59 27.42
CA SER A 373 18.24 7.56 26.52
C SER A 373 19.61 7.96 27.06
N GLN A 374 19.74 8.21 28.36
CA GLN A 374 21.03 8.51 28.97
C GLN A 374 21.98 7.32 28.96
N GLN A 375 21.49 6.11 29.26
CA GLN A 375 22.28 4.88 29.18
C GLN A 375 22.77 4.62 27.76
N VAL A 376 21.89 4.71 26.76
CA VAL A 376 22.23 4.58 25.34
C VAL A 376 23.25 5.64 24.92
N LYS A 377 23.05 6.91 25.29
CA LYS A 377 24.02 7.98 25.00
C LYS A 377 25.40 7.65 25.56
N ASN A 378 25.48 7.21 26.82
CA ASN A 378 26.74 6.85 27.48
C ASN A 378 27.40 5.61 26.83
N LEU A 379 26.61 4.58 26.54
CA LEU A 379 27.09 3.32 25.96
C LEU A 379 27.49 3.46 24.49
N LEU A 380 26.88 4.38 23.76
CA LEU A 380 27.32 4.76 22.42
C LEU A 380 28.70 5.44 22.48
N ALA A 381 28.98 6.27 23.49
CA ALA A 381 30.28 6.95 23.63
C ALA A 381 31.45 5.97 23.76
N ASN A 382 31.25 4.86 24.43
CA ASN A 382 32.29 3.87 24.69
C ASN A 382 32.36 2.85 23.53
N LYS A 383 33.46 2.85 22.77
CA LYS A 383 33.69 1.88 21.67
C LYS A 383 33.89 0.48 22.26
N LYS A 384 32.80 -0.26 22.50
CA LYS A 384 32.64 -1.73 22.70
C LYS A 384 31.51 -1.97 23.71
N SER A 385 30.35 -2.46 23.29
CA SER A 385 29.24 -2.55 24.24
C SER A 385 28.43 -3.84 24.09
N PRO A 386 28.94 -4.99 24.56
CA PRO A 386 28.09 -6.12 24.97
C PRO A 386 26.92 -5.65 25.85
N GLU A 387 27.14 -4.62 26.65
CA GLU A 387 26.13 -3.92 27.46
C GLU A 387 25.06 -3.22 26.59
N LEU A 388 25.44 -2.53 25.51
CA LEU A 388 24.49 -1.92 24.57
C LEU A 388 23.69 -3.01 23.84
N ALA A 389 24.35 -4.08 23.40
CA ALA A 389 23.66 -5.22 22.79
C ALA A 389 22.68 -5.88 23.77
N ALA A 390 23.05 -6.01 25.05
CA ALA A 390 22.15 -6.49 26.10
C ALA A 390 20.97 -5.54 26.32
N LEU A 391 21.19 -4.22 26.29
CA LEU A 391 20.14 -3.21 26.44
C LEU A 391 19.16 -3.22 25.25
N ILE A 392 19.70 -3.25 24.03
CA ILE A 392 18.93 -3.38 22.78
C ILE A 392 18.04 -4.62 22.84
N LYS A 393 18.61 -5.77 23.22
CA LYS A 393 17.86 -7.03 23.33
C LYS A 393 16.81 -6.99 24.44
N LYS A 394 17.16 -6.45 25.62
CA LYS A 394 16.27 -6.41 26.79
C LYS A 394 15.01 -5.57 26.54
N TYR A 395 15.17 -4.41 25.91
CA TYR A 395 14.09 -3.45 25.68
C TYR A 395 13.58 -3.41 24.24
N GLU A 396 14.04 -4.36 23.41
CA GLU A 396 13.68 -4.47 22.00
C GLU A 396 13.86 -3.15 21.24
N LEU A 397 15.01 -2.50 21.44
CA LEU A 397 15.35 -1.25 20.76
C LEU A 397 15.72 -1.52 19.30
N THR A 398 15.43 -0.57 18.42
CA THR A 398 15.90 -0.67 17.02
C THR A 398 17.34 -0.17 16.93
N HIS A 399 18.22 -0.99 16.38
CA HIS A 399 19.61 -0.62 16.08
C HIS A 399 19.84 -0.59 14.58
N LEU A 400 20.29 0.56 14.08
CA LEU A 400 20.71 0.76 12.71
C LEU A 400 22.21 1.06 12.71
N SER A 401 23.01 0.06 12.38
CA SER A 401 24.48 0.16 12.37
C SER A 401 25.01 0.61 11.01
N ASP A 402 26.09 1.40 11.03
CA ASP A 402 26.85 1.79 9.83
C ASP A 402 26.00 2.40 8.69
N VAL A 403 24.97 3.17 9.03
CA VAL A 403 24.09 3.77 8.02
C VAL A 403 24.73 5.04 7.45
N ILE A 404 24.85 5.11 6.13
CA ILE A 404 25.34 6.30 5.44
C ILE A 404 24.17 7.25 5.19
N VAL A 405 24.33 8.47 5.70
CA VAL A 405 23.34 9.54 5.63
C VAL A 405 23.92 10.69 4.84
N ASN A 406 23.17 11.20 3.88
CA ASN A 406 23.55 12.43 3.19
C ASN A 406 22.86 13.65 3.80
N ARG A 407 23.49 14.80 3.63
CA ARG A 407 23.03 16.07 4.18
C ARG A 407 21.70 16.55 3.59
N LEU A 408 21.31 16.06 2.40
CA LEU A 408 20.10 16.48 1.72
C LEU A 408 18.84 15.78 2.25
N ASP A 409 18.86 14.45 2.39
CA ASP A 409 17.67 13.67 2.75
C ASP A 409 17.59 13.28 4.24
N GLY A 410 18.72 13.24 4.95
CA GLY A 410 18.77 12.87 6.37
C GLY A 410 18.26 11.46 6.67
N SER A 411 18.27 10.54 5.69
CA SER A 411 17.61 9.25 5.82
C SER A 411 18.50 8.21 6.51
N LEU A 412 17.94 7.61 7.56
CA LEU A 412 18.52 6.54 8.39
C LEU A 412 17.69 5.26 8.20
N GLY A 413 17.79 4.63 7.04
CA GLY A 413 16.92 3.50 6.68
C GLY A 413 15.45 3.93 6.62
N GLN A 414 14.62 3.45 7.55
CA GLN A 414 13.20 3.83 7.66
C GLN A 414 12.97 5.09 8.52
N ILE A 415 14.01 5.59 9.19
CA ILE A 415 13.94 6.78 10.03
C ILE A 415 14.36 7.99 9.19
N LYS A 416 13.62 9.10 9.30
CA LYS A 416 13.98 10.35 8.63
C LYS A 416 14.29 11.43 9.67
N LEU A 417 15.52 11.93 9.67
CA LEU A 417 15.89 13.08 10.50
C LEU A 417 15.25 14.35 9.96
N THR A 418 14.88 15.26 10.86
CA THR A 418 14.41 16.60 10.46
C THR A 418 15.57 17.45 9.93
N PRO A 419 15.32 18.50 9.13
CA PRO A 419 16.38 19.37 8.63
C PRO A 419 17.27 19.95 9.74
N ALA A 420 16.69 20.32 10.89
CA ALA A 420 17.43 20.81 12.05
C ALA A 420 18.33 19.73 12.66
N GLN A 421 17.85 18.49 12.76
CA GLN A 421 18.64 17.35 13.26
C GLN A 421 19.78 17.00 12.31
N VAL A 422 19.52 16.99 10.99
CA VAL A 422 20.58 16.80 9.98
C VAL A 422 21.62 17.90 10.10
N GLN A 423 21.21 19.17 10.23
CA GLN A 423 22.14 20.27 10.42
C GLN A 423 23.02 20.07 11.67
N GLN A 424 22.44 19.66 12.80
CA GLN A 424 23.20 19.38 14.03
C GLN A 424 24.20 18.23 13.84
N VAL A 425 23.76 17.13 13.21
CA VAL A 425 24.66 16.02 12.89
C VAL A 425 25.83 16.52 12.06
N PHE A 426 25.58 17.29 10.99
CA PHE A 426 26.61 17.76 10.07
C PHE A 426 27.46 18.93 10.61
N SER A 427 26.97 19.76 11.54
CA SER A 427 27.75 20.85 12.17
C SER A 427 28.83 20.34 13.13
N GLY A 428 28.66 19.14 13.70
CA GLY A 428 29.61 18.55 14.62
C GLY A 428 29.47 19.00 16.08
N GLU A 429 28.42 19.73 16.43
CA GLU A 429 28.15 20.29 17.77
C GLU A 429 27.68 19.25 18.82
N GLY A 430 27.87 17.95 18.56
CA GLY A 430 27.47 16.87 19.45
C GLY A 430 28.57 16.50 20.44
N GLU A 431 28.20 16.24 21.70
CA GLU A 431 29.13 15.74 22.71
C GLU A 431 29.73 14.39 22.25
N LYS A 432 31.04 14.36 21.98
CA LYS A 432 31.74 13.19 21.42
C LYS A 432 31.13 12.66 20.10
N GLY A 433 30.49 13.52 19.32
CA GLY A 433 29.83 13.17 18.06
C GLY A 433 28.52 12.38 18.25
N ILE A 434 27.90 12.49 19.42
CA ILE A 434 26.61 11.86 19.75
C ILE A 434 25.53 12.92 19.82
N PHE A 435 24.38 12.60 19.24
CA PHE A 435 23.19 13.44 19.21
C PHE A 435 21.99 12.63 19.68
N VAL A 436 21.12 13.25 20.47
CA VAL A 436 19.90 12.62 20.97
C VAL A 436 18.73 13.51 20.59
N PHE A 437 17.81 12.94 19.82
CA PHE A 437 16.63 13.62 19.31
C PHE A 437 15.40 12.94 19.88
N ALA A 438 14.57 13.70 20.61
CA ALA A 438 13.31 13.19 21.15
C ALA A 438 12.14 13.86 20.45
N ASP A 439 11.13 13.06 20.11
CA ASP A 439 9.81 13.50 19.71
C ASP A 439 8.73 12.78 20.55
N THR A 440 7.46 12.95 20.18
CA THR A 440 6.33 12.39 20.93
C THR A 440 6.20 10.86 20.81
N LEU A 441 6.78 10.27 19.77
CA LEU A 441 6.65 8.84 19.44
C LEU A 441 7.94 8.06 19.72
N SER A 442 9.09 8.71 19.69
CA SER A 442 10.38 8.06 19.83
C SER A 442 11.50 8.98 20.32
N THR A 443 12.57 8.37 20.83
CA THR A 443 13.86 9.02 21.03
C THR A 443 14.91 8.30 20.20
N ILE A 444 15.72 9.04 19.45
CA ILE A 444 16.76 8.53 18.56
C ILE A 444 18.10 9.06 19.05
N ALA A 445 19.00 8.17 19.44
CA ALA A 445 20.38 8.49 19.72
C ALA A 445 21.24 8.07 18.53
N VAL A 446 21.98 9.01 17.94
CA VAL A 446 22.90 8.75 16.83
C VAL A 446 24.33 9.06 17.24
N LYS A 447 25.27 8.24 16.77
CA LYS A 447 26.70 8.48 16.92
C LYS A 447 27.35 8.52 15.54
N LYS A 448 28.16 9.56 15.30
CA LYS A 448 29.03 9.60 14.14
C LYS A 448 30.14 8.54 14.23
N SER A 449 30.30 7.78 13.17
CA SER A 449 31.39 6.83 12.97
C SER A 449 32.28 7.28 11.79
N GLU A 450 33.48 6.72 11.72
CA GLU A 450 34.45 7.06 10.68
C GLU A 450 34.01 6.51 9.33
N LEU A 451 33.95 7.38 8.32
CA LEU A 451 33.72 6.99 6.93
C LEU A 451 34.96 6.31 6.35
N THR A 452 34.79 5.12 5.78
CA THR A 452 35.87 4.41 5.08
C THR A 452 35.95 4.83 3.60
N ALA A 453 37.04 4.48 2.92
CA ALA A 453 37.16 4.72 1.47
C ALA A 453 36.09 3.97 0.67
N LYS A 454 35.78 2.73 1.07
CA LYS A 454 34.72 1.90 0.47
C LYS A 454 33.34 2.50 0.63
N ASP A 455 33.05 3.12 1.79
CA ASP A 455 31.79 3.82 2.04
C ASP A 455 31.59 4.96 1.03
N LYS A 456 32.66 5.74 0.76
CA LYS A 456 32.63 6.83 -0.22
C LYS A 456 32.46 6.33 -1.65
N GLU A 457 33.15 5.25 -2.02
CA GLU A 457 33.08 4.67 -3.37
C GLU A 457 31.67 4.13 -3.68
N THR A 458 31.10 3.36 -2.75
CA THR A 458 29.76 2.76 -2.90
C THR A 458 28.61 3.78 -2.90
N HIS A 459 28.84 4.96 -2.33
CA HIS A 459 27.85 6.06 -2.28
C HIS A 459 28.18 7.19 -3.25
N THR A 460 28.96 6.89 -4.30
CA THR A 460 29.20 7.84 -5.39
C THR A 460 27.90 8.13 -6.10
N ILE A 461 27.51 9.40 -6.12
CA ILE A 461 26.31 9.87 -6.80
C ILE A 461 26.51 9.73 -8.32
N ARG A 462 25.63 8.96 -8.96
CA ARG A 462 25.48 8.95 -10.42
C ARG A 462 24.79 10.25 -10.84
N LYS A 463 25.56 11.17 -11.42
CA LYS A 463 25.12 12.54 -11.68
C LYS A 463 23.89 12.57 -12.58
N GLU A 464 23.88 11.78 -13.65
CA GLU A 464 22.80 11.77 -14.64
C GLU A 464 21.46 11.31 -14.01
N GLU A 465 21.50 10.23 -13.22
CA GLU A 465 20.29 9.71 -12.54
C GLU A 465 19.76 10.69 -11.49
N GLU A 466 20.63 11.40 -10.78
CA GLU A 466 20.20 12.41 -9.80
C GLU A 466 19.66 13.68 -10.45
N ILE A 467 20.24 14.10 -11.58
CA ILE A 467 19.73 15.22 -12.37
C ILE A 467 18.28 14.95 -12.80
N GLU A 468 18.01 13.77 -13.33
CA GLU A 468 16.66 13.40 -13.76
C GLU A 468 15.66 13.42 -12.59
N LYS A 469 16.05 12.88 -11.43
CA LYS A 469 15.21 12.91 -10.22
C LYS A 469 14.95 14.33 -9.72
N ILE A 470 15.98 15.17 -9.65
CA ILE A 470 15.88 16.56 -9.18
C ILE A 470 14.99 17.36 -10.15
N ASN A 471 15.24 17.27 -11.45
CA ASN A 471 14.40 17.90 -12.48
C ASN A 471 12.94 17.49 -12.29
N GLY A 472 12.66 16.19 -12.19
CA GLY A 472 11.30 15.70 -11.98
C GLY A 472 10.65 16.22 -10.68
N GLN A 473 11.40 16.34 -9.59
CA GLN A 473 10.89 16.86 -8.32
C GLN A 473 10.61 18.37 -8.37
N VAL A 474 11.55 19.16 -8.91
CA VAL A 474 11.40 20.61 -9.03
C VAL A 474 10.28 20.95 -9.99
N SER A 475 10.23 20.31 -11.16
CA SER A 475 9.17 20.49 -12.15
C SER A 475 7.78 20.20 -11.57
N ARG A 476 7.62 19.13 -10.80
CA ARG A 476 6.36 18.83 -10.10
C ARG A 476 5.99 19.91 -9.09
N LYS A 477 6.94 20.35 -8.27
CA LYS A 477 6.69 21.38 -7.26
C LYS A 477 6.34 22.72 -7.89
N LEU A 478 7.08 23.12 -8.92
CA LEU A 478 6.82 24.32 -9.70
C LEU A 478 5.42 24.27 -10.33
N GLY A 479 5.03 23.14 -10.91
CA GLY A 479 3.68 22.98 -11.45
C GLY A 479 2.57 23.12 -10.41
N GLN A 480 2.76 22.54 -9.22
CA GLN A 480 1.82 22.72 -8.10
C GLN A 480 1.72 24.17 -7.65
N ASP A 481 2.86 24.86 -7.53
CA ASP A 481 2.90 26.26 -7.08
C ASP A 481 2.30 27.20 -8.14
N ILE A 482 2.50 26.91 -9.43
CA ILE A 482 1.84 27.62 -10.54
C ILE A 482 0.33 27.40 -10.49
N ILE A 483 -0.15 26.15 -10.36
CA ILE A 483 -1.59 25.87 -10.23
C ILE A 483 -2.18 26.67 -9.07
N LYS A 484 -1.56 26.60 -7.89
CA LYS A 484 -2.02 27.32 -6.70
C LYS A 484 -2.07 28.84 -6.91
N SER A 485 -1.02 29.40 -7.50
CA SER A 485 -0.98 30.83 -7.86
C SER A 485 -2.06 31.21 -8.87
N LEU A 486 -2.37 30.32 -9.83
CA LEU A 486 -3.45 30.52 -10.78
C LEU A 486 -4.83 30.40 -10.13
N GLU A 487 -5.03 29.49 -9.16
CA GLU A 487 -6.27 29.40 -8.37
C GLU A 487 -6.54 30.70 -7.60
N ASP A 488 -5.50 31.30 -7.03
CA ASP A 488 -5.61 32.57 -6.27
C ASP A 488 -5.85 33.79 -7.19
N SER A 489 -5.33 33.77 -8.42
CA SER A 489 -5.38 34.91 -9.34
C SER A 489 -6.49 34.84 -10.40
N VAL A 490 -6.98 33.65 -10.73
CA VAL A 490 -8.04 33.42 -11.71
C VAL A 490 -9.34 33.18 -10.97
N LYS A 491 -10.34 34.05 -11.20
CA LYS A 491 -11.66 33.89 -10.58
C LYS A 491 -12.31 32.57 -11.00
N VAL A 492 -12.37 31.62 -10.07
CA VAL A 492 -13.14 30.38 -10.20
C VAL A 492 -14.54 30.61 -9.64
N LYS A 493 -15.55 30.48 -10.49
CA LYS A 493 -16.96 30.54 -10.09
C LYS A 493 -17.63 29.20 -10.37
N MET A 494 -18.05 28.54 -9.30
CA MET A 494 -18.87 27.33 -9.35
C MET A 494 -20.34 27.73 -9.50
N TYR A 495 -21.07 27.12 -10.42
CA TYR A 495 -22.49 27.45 -10.66
C TYR A 495 -23.46 26.43 -10.09
N ARG A 496 -22.97 25.40 -9.38
CA ARG A 496 -23.83 24.39 -8.74
C ARG A 496 -23.19 23.81 -7.48
N ASN A 497 -24.02 23.59 -6.44
CA ASN A 497 -23.62 23.15 -5.10
C ASN A 497 -24.39 21.89 -4.65
N ASP A 498 -24.61 20.92 -5.55
CA ASP A 498 -25.30 19.65 -5.23
C ASP A 498 -24.35 18.44 -5.25
N PHE A 499 -23.05 18.64 -4.99
CA PHE A 499 -22.10 17.52 -4.88
C PHE A 499 -21.96 16.98 -3.44
N ALA A 500 -22.76 17.52 -2.51
CA ALA A 500 -22.83 17.11 -1.11
C ALA A 500 -24.25 16.65 -0.77
N SER A 501 -24.63 15.47 -1.27
CA SER A 501 -25.72 14.65 -0.72
C SER A 501 -25.50 13.20 -1.09
#